data_AF-A0A8J5WR15-F1
#
_entry.id   AF-A0A8J5WR15-F1
#
_cell.length_a   1.000
_cell.length_b   1.000
_cell.length_c   1.000
_cell.angle_alpha   90.00
_cell.angle_beta   90.00
_cell.angle_gamma   90.00
#
_symmetry.space_group_name_H-M   'P 1'
#
loop_
_entity.id
_entity.type
_entity.pdbx_description
1 polymer ?
#
loop_
_entity_poly.entity_id
_entity_poly.type
_entity_poly.pdbx_seq_one_letter_code
_entity_poly.pdbx_strand_id
1 'polypeptide(L)'
;MALAHSDSQLDAQVELYRNTFAVVKAMALKSALDLRIADAIDHHGGAAMLGQLADDLTLHPSKIPCLRRLMRTLAVSGIFTIQHPAVGAGDEPIYTLTPLSRLLVGSSNLVPITSLLLHPTIVTPFLGIGKWFQNELPSDQYSIFKQTHGESFWELASHDTSLDTLFNDAMVSDSNFIMDIVIKEHGEVFHGISSLVDVGGGLGAVAQAISKAFPEIKCSVLDLSHIIAKAPSSTHVEYVAGDMFESIPAANAIFLKIV
;
A
#
# COMPACT_ATOMS: atom_id res chain seq x y z
N MET A 1 -14.33 40.27 21.79
CA MET A 1 -14.61 38.93 22.36
C MET A 1 -15.53 38.10 21.44
N ALA A 2 -16.65 38.63 20.96
CA ALA A 2 -17.54 37.91 20.01
C ALA A 2 -16.87 37.58 18.65
N LEU A 3 -16.10 38.51 18.06
CA LEU A 3 -15.37 38.26 16.80
C LEU A 3 -14.35 37.12 16.92
N ALA A 4 -13.55 37.11 18.00
CA ALA A 4 -12.59 36.03 18.27
C ALA A 4 -13.26 34.66 18.49
N HIS A 5 -14.50 34.63 18.99
CA HIS A 5 -15.27 33.40 19.13
C HIS A 5 -15.80 32.90 17.76
N SER A 6 -16.28 33.81 16.90
CA SER A 6 -16.72 33.47 15.55
C SER A 6 -15.57 32.97 14.66
N ASP A 7 -14.39 33.58 14.74
CA ASP A 7 -13.20 33.12 14.01
C ASP A 7 -12.80 31.70 14.44
N SER A 8 -12.85 31.40 15.74
CA SER A 8 -12.56 30.05 16.26
C SER A 8 -13.56 28.98 15.78
N GLN A 9 -14.83 29.34 15.59
CA GLN A 9 -15.85 28.42 15.08
C GLN A 9 -15.66 28.14 13.58
N LEU A 10 -15.22 29.14 12.82
CA LEU A 10 -14.92 28.97 11.39
C LEU A 10 -13.71 28.05 11.19
N ASP A 11 -12.63 28.25 11.96
CA ASP A 11 -11.47 27.36 11.92
C ASP A 11 -11.84 25.92 12.30
N ALA A 12 -12.67 25.74 13.33
CA ALA A 12 -13.18 24.43 13.72
C ALA A 12 -14.02 23.77 12.61
N GLN A 13 -14.85 24.54 11.90
CA GLN A 13 -15.64 24.03 10.78
C GLN A 13 -14.74 23.60 9.61
N VAL A 14 -13.71 24.39 9.28
CA VAL A 14 -12.75 24.03 8.24
C VAL A 14 -12.06 22.72 8.58
N GLU A 15 -11.62 22.54 9.82
CA GLU A 15 -10.96 21.32 10.25
C GLU A 15 -11.92 20.11 10.27
N LEU A 16 -13.17 20.30 10.71
CA LEU A 16 -14.21 19.27 10.63
C LEU A 16 -14.43 18.79 9.18
N TYR A 17 -14.47 19.72 8.23
CA TYR A 17 -14.65 19.38 6.81
C TYR A 17 -13.41 18.74 6.21
N ARG A 18 -12.19 19.15 6.59
CA ARG A 18 -10.96 18.48 6.15
C ARG A 18 -10.93 17.01 6.55
N ASN A 19 -11.35 16.70 7.77
CA ASN A 19 -11.43 15.33 8.27
C ASN A 19 -12.58 14.55 7.60
N THR A 20 -13.77 15.15 7.50
CA THR A 20 -14.92 14.52 6.83
C THR A 20 -14.62 14.18 5.37
N PHE A 21 -13.94 15.07 4.64
CA PHE A 21 -13.60 14.86 3.23
C PHE A 21 -12.27 14.12 3.02
N ALA A 22 -11.60 13.62 4.07
CA ALA A 22 -10.37 12.85 3.91
C ALA A 22 -10.57 11.59 3.05
N VAL A 23 -11.75 10.97 3.10
CA VAL A 23 -12.13 9.84 2.24
C VAL A 23 -12.04 10.19 0.75
N VAL A 24 -12.32 11.45 0.37
CA VAL A 24 -12.22 11.90 -1.02
C VAL A 24 -10.77 11.88 -1.49
N LYS A 25 -9.80 12.17 -0.61
CA LYS A 25 -8.37 12.07 -0.94
C LYS A 25 -7.96 10.63 -1.21
N ALA A 26 -8.39 9.69 -0.36
CA ALA A 26 -8.13 8.26 -0.56
C ALA A 26 -8.76 7.74 -1.85
N MET A 27 -10.00 8.13 -2.16
CA MET A 27 -10.67 7.71 -3.39
C MET A 27 -10.10 8.39 -4.65
N ALA A 28 -9.59 9.62 -4.53
CA ALA A 28 -8.83 10.25 -5.61
C ALA A 28 -7.53 9.49 -5.90
N LEU A 29 -6.78 9.11 -4.86
CA LEU A 29 -5.59 8.26 -5.01
C LEU A 29 -5.95 6.91 -5.63
N LYS A 30 -6.99 6.24 -5.14
CA LYS A 30 -7.50 4.99 -5.73
C LYS A 30 -7.80 5.17 -7.21
N SER A 31 -8.50 6.24 -7.58
CA SER A 31 -8.82 6.53 -8.99
C SER A 31 -7.56 6.75 -9.82
N ALA A 32 -6.52 7.36 -9.25
CA ALA A 32 -5.24 7.54 -9.94
C ALA A 32 -4.50 6.22 -10.17
N LEU A 33 -4.61 5.27 -9.23
CA LEU A 33 -4.07 3.91 -9.38
C LEU A 33 -4.85 3.12 -10.44
N ASP A 34 -6.19 3.12 -10.35
CA ASP A 34 -7.07 2.44 -11.31
C ASP A 34 -6.82 2.94 -12.75
N LEU A 35 -6.58 4.24 -12.90
CA LEU A 35 -6.26 4.86 -14.18
C LEU A 35 -4.77 4.78 -14.55
N ARG A 36 -3.88 4.33 -13.65
CA ARG A 36 -2.42 4.32 -13.89
C ARG A 36 -1.85 5.70 -14.28
N ILE A 37 -2.32 6.76 -13.61
CA ILE A 37 -1.91 8.14 -13.90
C ILE A 37 -0.41 8.35 -13.69
N ALA A 38 0.16 7.76 -12.63
CA ALA A 38 1.58 7.92 -12.34
C ALA A 38 2.46 7.33 -13.45
N ASP A 39 2.11 6.13 -13.94
CA ASP A 39 2.79 5.50 -15.08
C ASP A 39 2.69 6.37 -16.34
N ALA A 40 1.52 6.93 -16.64
CA ALA A 40 1.35 7.81 -17.79
C ALA A 40 2.25 9.05 -17.70
N ILE A 41 2.34 9.70 -16.53
CA ILE A 41 3.26 10.83 -16.32
C ILE A 41 4.73 10.38 -16.47
N ASP A 42 5.08 9.20 -15.95
CA ASP A 42 6.43 8.65 -16.03
C ASP A 42 6.85 8.35 -17.48
N HIS A 43 5.93 7.82 -18.30
CA HIS A 43 6.15 7.59 -19.73
C HIS A 43 6.49 8.88 -20.51
N HIS A 44 6.03 10.05 -20.06
CA HIS A 44 6.40 11.36 -20.61
C HIS A 44 7.64 11.99 -19.96
N GLY A 45 8.43 11.21 -19.20
CA GLY A 45 9.64 11.70 -18.54
C GLY A 45 9.39 12.36 -17.17
N GLY A 46 8.28 12.04 -16.52
CA GLY A 46 7.92 12.52 -15.19
C GLY A 46 7.16 13.85 -15.17
N ALA A 47 6.75 14.35 -16.33
CA ALA A 47 5.95 15.56 -16.51
C ALA A 47 4.98 15.40 -17.69
N ALA A 48 3.69 15.71 -17.51
CA ALA A 48 2.70 15.60 -18.59
C ALA A 48 1.61 16.69 -18.51
N MET A 49 1.13 17.13 -19.66
CA MET A 49 -0.05 17.98 -19.81
C MET A 49 -1.34 17.17 -19.71
N LEU A 50 -2.47 17.83 -19.42
CA LEU A 50 -3.75 17.14 -19.29
C LEU A 50 -4.17 16.48 -20.61
N GLY A 51 -3.90 17.11 -21.76
CA GLY A 51 -4.13 16.50 -23.08
C GLY A 51 -3.38 15.19 -23.27
N GLN A 52 -2.09 15.15 -22.95
CA GLN A 52 -1.27 13.93 -23.05
C GLN A 52 -1.81 12.81 -22.14
N LEU A 53 -2.22 13.16 -20.92
CA LEU A 53 -2.87 12.20 -20.03
C LEU A 53 -4.21 11.72 -20.58
N ALA A 54 -5.03 12.60 -21.18
CA ALA A 54 -6.28 12.17 -21.76
C ALA A 54 -6.10 11.17 -22.92
N ASP A 55 -5.04 11.34 -23.71
CA ASP A 55 -4.68 10.46 -24.82
C ASP A 55 -4.18 9.09 -24.32
N ASP A 56 -3.29 9.07 -23.31
CA ASP A 56 -2.74 7.82 -22.76
C ASP A 56 -3.76 7.00 -21.96
N LEU A 57 -4.60 7.68 -21.18
CA LEU A 57 -5.51 7.05 -20.22
C LEU A 57 -6.77 6.44 -20.85
N THR A 58 -6.92 6.52 -22.17
CA THR A 58 -8.06 5.99 -22.94
C THR A 58 -9.41 6.35 -22.29
N LEU A 59 -9.61 7.63 -21.98
CA LEU A 59 -10.81 8.11 -21.30
C LEU A 59 -11.95 8.40 -22.29
N HIS A 60 -13.19 8.19 -21.84
CA HIS A 60 -14.34 8.70 -22.60
C HIS A 60 -14.27 10.24 -22.70
N PRO A 61 -14.46 10.87 -23.89
CA PRO A 61 -14.26 12.30 -24.07
C PRO A 61 -15.06 13.19 -23.09
N SER A 62 -16.27 12.77 -22.71
CA SER A 62 -17.11 13.50 -21.73
C SER A 62 -16.52 13.55 -20.32
N LYS A 63 -15.48 12.76 -20.02
CA LYS A 63 -14.83 12.69 -18.71
C LYS A 63 -13.51 13.47 -18.63
N ILE A 64 -13.00 14.00 -19.74
CA ILE A 64 -11.78 14.84 -19.76
C ILE A 64 -11.91 16.05 -18.80
N PRO A 65 -13.04 16.77 -18.71
CA PRO A 65 -13.20 17.83 -17.71
C PRO A 65 -13.15 17.31 -16.27
N CYS A 66 -13.57 16.07 -16.03
CA CYS A 66 -13.50 15.42 -14.73
C CYS A 66 -12.05 15.03 -14.38
N LEU A 67 -11.25 14.59 -15.36
CA LEU A 67 -9.81 14.31 -15.16
C LEU A 67 -9.10 15.56 -14.63
N ARG A 68 -9.39 16.74 -15.17
CA ARG A 68 -8.83 18.01 -14.67
C ARG A 68 -9.10 18.22 -13.18
N ARG A 69 -10.33 17.94 -12.73
CA ARG A 69 -10.73 18.08 -11.33
C ARG A 69 -10.01 17.05 -10.45
N LEU A 70 -9.93 15.81 -10.91
CA LEU A 70 -9.20 14.74 -10.23
C LEU A 70 -7.71 15.12 -10.06
N MET A 71 -7.04 15.53 -11.14
CA MET A 71 -5.64 15.93 -11.12
C MET A 71 -5.36 17.12 -10.19
N ARG A 72 -6.27 18.10 -10.13
CA ARG A 72 -6.19 19.20 -9.16
C ARG A 72 -6.33 18.71 -7.71
N THR A 73 -7.26 17.80 -7.43
CA THR A 73 -7.42 17.19 -6.10
C THR A 73 -6.16 16.42 -5.68
N LEU A 74 -5.59 15.64 -6.60
CA LEU A 74 -4.35 14.90 -6.39
C LEU A 74 -3.17 15.85 -6.13
N ALA A 75 -3.10 16.97 -6.85
CA ALA A 75 -2.08 17.98 -6.65
C ALA A 75 -2.20 18.70 -5.29
N VAL A 76 -3.40 19.10 -4.90
CA VAL A 76 -3.66 19.69 -3.57
C VAL A 76 -3.36 18.68 -2.44
N SER A 77 -3.48 17.38 -2.73
CA SER A 77 -3.12 16.31 -1.79
C SER A 77 -1.63 15.99 -1.78
N GLY A 78 -0.80 16.68 -2.57
CA GLY A 78 0.65 16.47 -2.66
C GLY A 78 1.08 15.24 -3.46
N ILE A 79 0.14 14.51 -4.07
CA ILE A 79 0.46 13.31 -4.87
C ILE A 79 1.17 13.71 -6.15
N PHE A 80 0.71 14.77 -6.82
CA PHE A 80 1.38 15.37 -7.97
C PHE A 80 1.67 16.86 -7.71
N THR A 81 2.50 17.49 -8.53
CA THR A 81 2.69 18.95 -8.50
C THR A 81 2.24 19.58 -9.81
N ILE A 82 1.57 20.73 -9.73
CA ILE A 82 1.20 21.53 -10.89
C ILE A 82 2.26 22.60 -11.10
N GLN A 83 2.82 22.64 -12.30
CA GLN A 83 3.66 23.73 -12.78
C GLN A 83 2.90 24.50 -13.85
N HIS A 84 2.91 25.83 -13.73
CA HIS A 84 2.39 26.71 -14.77
C HIS A 84 3.55 27.14 -15.65
N PRO A 85 3.44 27.00 -16.99
CA PRO A 85 4.46 27.51 -17.89
C PRO A 85 4.71 29.00 -17.68
N ALA A 86 5.91 29.46 -18.02
CA ALA A 86 6.20 30.89 -18.04
C ALA A 86 5.24 31.61 -18.99
N VAL A 87 4.92 32.88 -18.67
CA VAL A 87 4.00 33.70 -19.47
C VAL A 87 4.44 33.70 -20.93
N GLY A 88 3.60 33.17 -21.83
CA GLY A 88 3.86 33.07 -23.27
C GLY A 88 4.17 31.67 -23.81
N ALA A 89 4.36 30.66 -22.95
CA ALA A 89 4.62 29.27 -23.34
C ALA A 89 3.39 28.36 -23.09
N GLY A 90 2.22 28.72 -23.62
CA GLY A 90 0.97 27.97 -23.47
C GLY A 90 0.34 28.06 -22.07
N ASP A 91 -0.99 28.05 -22.02
CA ASP A 91 -1.77 28.21 -20.77
C ASP A 91 -2.03 26.87 -20.04
N GLU A 92 -1.58 25.73 -20.58
CA GLU A 92 -1.94 24.43 -20.03
C GLU A 92 -1.04 24.05 -18.83
N PRO A 93 -1.62 23.68 -17.67
CA PRO A 93 -0.85 23.22 -16.52
C PRO A 93 -0.11 21.91 -16.82
N ILE A 94 1.12 21.82 -16.37
CA ILE A 94 1.95 20.61 -16.44
C ILE A 94 1.89 19.91 -15.07
N TYR A 95 1.55 18.63 -15.07
CA TYR A 95 1.55 17.79 -13.88
C TYR A 95 2.85 17.01 -13.79
N THR A 96 3.49 17.03 -12.63
CA THR A 96 4.81 16.42 -12.40
C THR A 96 4.78 15.45 -11.23
N LEU A 97 5.61 14.40 -11.32
CA LEU A 97 5.78 13.44 -10.22
C LEU A 97 6.44 14.09 -9.00
N THR A 98 5.84 13.88 -7.83
CA THR A 98 6.44 14.15 -6.51
C THR A 98 7.15 12.92 -5.97
N PRO A 99 7.97 13.02 -4.90
CA PRO A 99 8.52 11.86 -4.22
C PRO A 99 7.45 10.81 -3.83
N LEU A 100 6.24 11.26 -3.45
CA LEU A 100 5.12 10.36 -3.15
C LEU A 100 4.69 9.59 -4.39
N SER A 101 4.34 10.26 -5.49
CA SER A 101 3.91 9.56 -6.71
C SER A 101 5.02 8.72 -7.36
N ARG A 102 6.30 9.01 -7.09
CA ARG A 102 7.42 8.17 -7.54
C ARG A 102 7.42 6.79 -6.89
N LEU A 103 6.79 6.65 -5.71
CA LEU A 103 6.56 5.33 -5.10
C LEU A 103 5.58 4.48 -5.91
N LEU A 104 4.86 5.05 -6.87
CA LEU A 104 3.83 4.36 -7.67
C LEU A 104 4.32 3.93 -9.05
N VAL A 105 5.60 4.11 -9.38
CA VAL A 105 6.17 3.82 -10.71
C VAL A 105 7.47 3.00 -10.60
N GLY A 106 7.83 2.31 -11.68
CA GLY A 106 9.04 1.47 -11.73
C GLY A 106 8.84 0.05 -11.17
N SER A 107 9.92 -0.74 -11.13
CA SER A 107 9.86 -2.19 -10.81
C SER A 107 9.62 -2.52 -9.34
N SER A 108 10.00 -1.63 -8.42
CA SER A 108 9.84 -1.80 -6.97
C SER A 108 8.83 -0.81 -6.41
N ASN A 109 7.73 -0.61 -7.14
CA ASN A 109 6.68 0.33 -6.75
C ASN A 109 5.77 -0.26 -5.66
N LEU A 110 5.02 0.63 -5.00
CA LEU A 110 4.06 0.35 -3.93
C LEU A 110 2.61 0.26 -4.43
N VAL A 111 2.38 0.12 -5.73
CA VAL A 111 1.02 0.00 -6.30
C VAL A 111 0.28 -1.22 -5.72
N PRO A 112 0.87 -2.43 -5.61
CA PRO A 112 0.16 -3.59 -5.07
C PRO A 112 -0.34 -3.37 -3.64
N ILE A 113 0.53 -2.93 -2.72
CA ILE A 113 0.12 -2.68 -1.32
C ILE A 113 -0.90 -1.56 -1.20
N THR A 114 -0.73 -0.48 -1.97
CA THR A 114 -1.69 0.63 -1.96
C THR A 114 -3.04 0.19 -2.52
N SER A 115 -3.05 -0.68 -3.55
CA SER A 115 -4.26 -1.25 -4.14
C SER A 115 -4.99 -2.17 -3.16
N LEU A 116 -4.27 -3.02 -2.41
CA LEU A 116 -4.85 -3.85 -1.36
C LEU A 116 -5.51 -2.99 -0.27
N LEU A 117 -4.79 -1.99 0.26
CA LEU A 117 -5.30 -1.14 1.34
C LEU A 117 -6.54 -0.32 0.94
N LEU A 118 -6.66 0.01 -0.35
CA LEU A 118 -7.82 0.71 -0.92
C LEU A 118 -8.85 -0.25 -1.53
N HIS A 119 -8.64 -1.56 -1.42
CA HIS A 119 -9.55 -2.56 -1.97
C HIS A 119 -10.89 -2.53 -1.21
N PRO A 120 -12.05 -2.65 -1.89
CA PRO A 120 -13.36 -2.62 -1.23
C PRO A 120 -13.49 -3.62 -0.08
N THR A 121 -12.91 -4.82 -0.22
CA THR A 121 -12.88 -5.84 0.84
C THR A 121 -12.23 -5.34 2.13
N ILE A 122 -11.16 -4.55 2.02
CA ILE A 122 -10.44 -3.98 3.19
C ILE A 122 -11.15 -2.76 3.75
N VAL A 123 -11.74 -1.92 2.88
CA VAL A 123 -12.33 -0.64 3.28
C VAL A 123 -13.75 -0.79 3.86
N THR A 124 -14.55 -1.72 3.34
CA THR A 124 -15.97 -1.88 3.71
C THR A 124 -16.19 -2.10 5.21
N PRO A 125 -15.38 -2.91 5.94
CA PRO A 125 -15.52 -3.09 7.38
C PRO A 125 -15.49 -1.77 8.17
N PHE A 126 -14.73 -0.77 7.71
CA PHE A 126 -14.62 0.51 8.42
C PHE A 126 -15.93 1.30 8.46
N LEU A 127 -16.87 1.03 7.54
CA LEU A 127 -18.20 1.64 7.55
C LEU A 127 -19.05 1.18 8.73
N GLY A 128 -18.71 0.03 9.33
CA GLY A 128 -19.45 -0.60 10.43
C GLY A 128 -18.90 -0.32 11.83
N ILE A 129 -17.78 0.41 11.99
CA ILE A 129 -17.07 0.55 13.28
C ILE A 129 -17.98 1.05 14.41
N GLY A 130 -18.83 2.04 14.14
CA GLY A 130 -19.73 2.59 15.16
C GLY A 130 -20.69 1.54 15.71
N LYS A 131 -21.22 0.67 14.85
CA LYS A 131 -22.08 -0.45 15.25
C LYS A 131 -21.28 -1.54 15.94
N TRP A 132 -20.05 -1.81 15.49
CA TRP A 132 -19.15 -2.76 16.12
C TRP A 132 -18.90 -2.42 17.60
N PHE A 133 -18.62 -1.16 17.93
CA PHE A 133 -18.43 -0.70 19.32
C PHE A 133 -19.67 -0.84 20.21
N GLN A 134 -20.87 -0.85 19.64
CA GLN A 134 -22.13 -0.93 20.40
C GLN A 134 -22.53 -2.35 20.76
N ASN A 135 -21.93 -3.36 20.13
CA ASN A 135 -22.30 -4.75 20.34
C ASN A 135 -21.29 -5.44 21.27
N GLU A 136 -21.81 -6.10 22.30
CA GLU A 136 -21.02 -7.09 23.03
C GLU A 136 -20.84 -8.31 22.13
N LEU A 137 -19.59 -8.54 21.71
CA LEU A 137 -19.23 -9.64 20.83
C LEU A 137 -18.46 -10.70 21.62
N PRO A 138 -18.71 -12.00 21.38
CA PRO A 138 -17.82 -13.06 21.80
C PRO A 138 -16.38 -12.80 21.35
N SER A 139 -15.40 -13.29 22.11
CA SER A 139 -13.97 -12.98 21.86
C SER A 139 -13.46 -13.47 20.51
N ASP A 140 -14.05 -14.52 19.95
CA ASP A 140 -13.78 -15.07 18.62
C ASP A 140 -14.46 -14.28 17.47
N GLN A 141 -15.24 -13.24 17.80
CA GLN A 141 -15.99 -12.40 16.85
C GLN A 141 -15.61 -10.92 16.91
N TYR A 142 -14.54 -10.55 17.62
CA TYR A 142 -14.07 -9.15 17.65
C TYR A 142 -13.57 -8.63 16.31
N SER A 143 -13.27 -9.50 15.35
CA SER A 143 -12.88 -9.06 14.00
C SER A 143 -14.05 -8.39 13.27
N ILE A 144 -13.97 -7.07 13.11
CA ILE A 144 -14.92 -6.30 12.29
C ILE A 144 -14.95 -6.77 10.83
N PHE A 145 -13.82 -7.29 10.34
CA PHE A 145 -13.74 -7.91 9.02
C PHE A 145 -14.67 -9.11 8.95
N LYS A 146 -14.56 -10.03 9.91
CA LYS A 146 -15.40 -11.23 10.00
C LYS A 146 -16.88 -10.90 10.19
N GLN A 147 -17.20 -9.86 10.96
CA GLN A 147 -18.58 -9.40 11.10
C GLN A 147 -19.16 -8.87 9.77
N THR A 148 -18.33 -8.21 8.96
CA THR A 148 -18.75 -7.59 7.69
C THR A 148 -18.90 -8.62 6.59
N HIS A 149 -17.96 -9.56 6.49
CA HIS A 149 -17.88 -10.52 5.37
C HIS A 149 -18.40 -11.92 5.73
N GLY A 150 -18.66 -12.21 7.01
CA GLY A 150 -19.11 -13.51 7.50
C GLY A 150 -17.97 -14.49 7.82
N GLU A 151 -16.76 -14.21 7.35
CA GLU A 151 -15.57 -15.04 7.51
C GLU A 151 -14.31 -14.17 7.68
N SER A 152 -13.23 -14.77 8.17
CA SER A 152 -11.94 -14.09 8.31
C SER A 152 -11.33 -13.73 6.94
N PHE A 153 -10.35 -12.81 6.96
CA PHE A 153 -9.62 -12.44 5.75
C PHE A 153 -8.94 -13.66 5.10
N TRP A 154 -8.38 -14.56 5.92
CA TRP A 154 -7.68 -15.75 5.44
C TRP A 154 -8.63 -16.77 4.79
N GLU A 155 -9.81 -16.98 5.40
CA GLU A 155 -10.85 -17.85 4.83
C GLU A 155 -11.31 -17.30 3.47
N LEU A 156 -11.60 -15.99 3.39
CA LEU A 156 -11.97 -15.29 2.16
C LEU A 156 -10.88 -15.42 1.08
N ALA A 157 -9.63 -15.08 1.40
CA ALA A 157 -8.52 -15.16 0.45
C ALA A 157 -8.25 -16.60 -0.02
N SER A 158 -8.47 -17.61 0.82
CA SER A 158 -8.22 -19.01 0.45
C SER A 158 -9.05 -19.52 -0.73
N HIS A 159 -10.21 -18.90 -1.00
CA HIS A 159 -11.08 -19.26 -2.12
C HIS A 159 -11.30 -18.13 -3.14
N ASP A 160 -10.84 -16.91 -2.88
CA ASP A 160 -10.72 -15.82 -3.87
C ASP A 160 -9.26 -15.68 -4.34
N THR A 161 -8.94 -16.33 -5.46
CA THR A 161 -7.59 -16.29 -6.05
C THR A 161 -7.14 -14.88 -6.41
N SER A 162 -8.05 -13.96 -6.78
CA SER A 162 -7.70 -12.59 -7.11
C SER A 162 -7.27 -11.83 -5.87
N LEU A 163 -7.99 -12.00 -4.76
CA LEU A 163 -7.66 -11.36 -3.49
C LEU A 163 -6.37 -11.93 -2.89
N ASP A 164 -6.19 -13.26 -2.93
CA ASP A 164 -4.95 -13.91 -2.47
C ASP A 164 -3.74 -13.45 -3.28
N THR A 165 -3.85 -13.36 -4.61
CA THR A 165 -2.77 -12.86 -5.46
C THR A 165 -2.44 -11.41 -5.11
N LEU A 166 -3.46 -10.55 -5.02
CA LEU A 166 -3.28 -9.14 -4.66
C LEU A 166 -2.63 -8.99 -3.27
N PHE A 167 -3.04 -9.80 -2.30
CA PHE A 167 -2.45 -9.79 -0.97
C PHE A 167 -0.97 -10.19 -0.99
N ASN A 168 -0.63 -11.27 -1.69
CA ASN A 168 0.74 -11.73 -1.80
C ASN A 168 1.63 -10.69 -2.52
N ASP A 169 1.15 -10.12 -3.63
CA ASP A 169 1.86 -9.06 -4.36
C ASP A 169 2.05 -7.81 -3.50
N ALA A 170 1.03 -7.45 -2.71
CA ALA A 170 1.10 -6.35 -1.75
C ALA A 170 2.18 -6.57 -0.68
N MET A 171 2.21 -7.76 -0.06
CA MET A 171 3.21 -8.09 0.96
C MET A 171 4.63 -8.11 0.37
N VAL A 172 4.81 -8.63 -0.84
CA VAL A 172 6.10 -8.64 -1.55
C VAL A 172 6.55 -7.22 -1.88
N SER A 173 5.67 -6.41 -2.46
CA SER A 173 5.93 -5.00 -2.83
C SER A 173 6.39 -4.17 -1.62
N ASP A 174 5.64 -4.22 -0.51
CA ASP A 174 5.98 -3.50 0.72
C ASP A 174 7.30 -4.01 1.35
N SER A 175 7.50 -5.34 1.35
CA SER A 175 8.71 -5.95 1.90
C SER A 175 9.96 -5.58 1.10
N ASN A 176 9.88 -5.60 -0.23
CA ASN A 176 11.00 -5.20 -1.08
C ASN A 176 11.40 -3.75 -0.83
N PHE A 177 10.42 -2.84 -0.73
CA PHE A 177 10.69 -1.42 -0.46
C PHE A 177 11.35 -1.20 0.91
N ILE A 178 10.79 -1.79 1.98
CA ILE A 178 11.33 -1.62 3.33
C ILE A 178 12.71 -2.27 3.45
N MET A 179 12.90 -3.47 2.91
CA MET A 179 14.16 -4.19 3.04
C MET A 179 15.30 -3.56 2.25
N ASP A 180 15.03 -2.91 1.12
CA ASP A 180 16.05 -2.17 0.38
C ASP A 180 16.64 -1.03 1.24
N ILE A 181 15.79 -0.35 2.03
CA ILE A 181 16.22 0.69 2.98
C ILE A 181 16.94 0.05 4.18
N VAL A 182 16.35 -0.97 4.81
CA VAL A 182 16.92 -1.61 6.01
C VAL A 182 18.29 -2.19 5.72
N ILE A 183 18.48 -2.90 4.60
CA ILE A 183 19.77 -3.48 4.23
C ILE A 183 20.82 -2.38 3.98
N LYS A 184 20.42 -1.31 3.28
CA LYS A 184 21.33 -0.24 2.89
C LYS A 184 21.74 0.66 4.05
N GLU A 185 20.80 1.05 4.89
CA GLU A 185 20.99 2.08 5.92
C GLU A 185 21.15 1.50 7.34
N HIS A 186 20.71 0.24 7.55
CA HIS A 186 20.69 -0.43 8.85
C HIS A 186 21.19 -1.88 8.79
N GLY A 187 22.02 -2.22 7.80
CA GLY A 187 22.49 -3.58 7.57
C GLY A 187 23.25 -4.18 8.77
N GLU A 188 23.81 -3.34 9.63
CA GLU A 188 24.53 -3.76 10.83
C GLU A 188 23.68 -4.55 11.83
N VAL A 189 22.34 -4.41 11.79
CA VAL A 189 21.44 -5.19 12.65
C VAL A 189 21.54 -6.70 12.38
N PHE A 190 22.06 -7.08 11.20
CA PHE A 190 22.25 -8.48 10.82
C PHE A 190 23.65 -9.03 11.16
N HIS A 191 24.58 -8.19 11.64
CA HIS A 191 25.92 -8.65 11.98
C HIS A 191 25.91 -9.63 13.16
N GLY A 192 26.65 -10.74 13.00
CA GLY A 192 26.77 -11.78 14.03
C GLY A 192 25.59 -12.75 14.09
N ILE A 193 24.55 -12.54 13.27
CA ILE A 193 23.50 -13.52 13.06
C ILE A 193 24.04 -14.60 12.11
N SER A 194 23.87 -15.88 12.46
CA SER A 194 24.25 -17.00 11.57
C SER A 194 23.06 -17.81 11.06
N SER A 195 21.89 -17.68 11.68
CA SER A 195 20.62 -18.19 11.17
C SER A 195 19.45 -17.30 11.58
N LEU A 196 18.48 -17.12 10.69
CA LEU A 196 17.31 -16.27 10.87
C LEU A 196 16.07 -16.97 10.31
N VAL A 197 14.99 -16.99 11.09
CA VAL A 197 13.66 -17.43 10.64
C VAL A 197 12.73 -16.23 10.50
N ASP A 198 12.20 -16.05 9.30
CA ASP A 198 11.18 -15.06 8.97
C ASP A 198 9.80 -15.69 9.19
N VAL A 199 9.16 -15.36 10.31
CA VAL A 199 7.89 -15.96 10.74
C VAL A 199 6.75 -15.16 10.13
N GLY A 200 5.76 -15.86 9.54
CA GLY A 200 4.76 -15.25 8.67
C GLY A 200 5.39 -14.56 7.45
N GLY A 201 6.53 -15.09 6.98
CA GLY A 201 7.34 -14.46 5.94
C GLY A 201 6.72 -14.54 4.53
N GLY A 202 5.58 -15.20 4.37
CA GLY A 202 4.85 -15.32 3.12
C GLY A 202 5.66 -16.02 2.04
N LEU A 203 5.79 -15.36 0.89
CA LEU A 203 6.63 -15.84 -0.22
C LEU A 203 8.14 -15.61 0.02
N GLY A 204 8.52 -15.11 1.19
CA GLY A 204 9.90 -14.98 1.64
C GLY A 204 10.62 -13.77 1.08
N ALA A 205 9.93 -12.68 0.76
CA ALA A 205 10.57 -11.48 0.21
C ALA A 205 11.64 -10.91 1.15
N VAL A 206 11.36 -10.86 2.46
CA VAL A 206 12.32 -10.42 3.48
C VAL A 206 13.50 -11.38 3.58
N ALA A 207 13.22 -12.67 3.80
CA ALA A 207 14.26 -13.70 3.89
C ALA A 207 15.18 -13.73 2.65
N GLN A 208 14.61 -13.58 1.45
CA GLN A 208 15.38 -13.54 0.20
C GLN A 208 16.26 -12.30 0.10
N ALA A 209 15.76 -11.13 0.50
CA ALA A 209 16.53 -9.89 0.52
C ALA A 209 17.73 -9.99 1.48
N ILE A 210 17.50 -10.52 2.69
CA ILE A 210 18.56 -10.74 3.69
C ILE A 210 19.58 -11.76 3.17
N SER A 211 19.11 -12.92 2.69
CA SER A 211 19.98 -13.99 2.18
C SER A 211 20.85 -13.52 1.01
N LYS A 212 20.35 -12.62 0.17
CA LYS A 212 21.11 -12.02 -0.93
C LYS A 212 22.17 -11.03 -0.45
N ALA A 213 21.85 -10.22 0.56
CA ALA A 213 22.74 -9.19 1.09
C ALA A 213 23.81 -9.74 2.05
N PHE A 214 23.47 -10.80 2.80
CA PHE A 214 24.31 -11.45 3.80
C PHE A 214 24.33 -12.97 3.57
N PRO A 215 25.08 -13.46 2.56
CA PRO A 215 25.08 -14.86 2.15
C PRO A 215 25.50 -15.86 3.25
N GLU A 216 26.17 -15.38 4.30
CA GLU A 216 26.56 -16.15 5.48
C GLU A 216 25.39 -16.48 6.41
N ILE A 217 24.27 -15.75 6.32
CA ILE A 217 23.09 -15.96 7.16
C ILE A 217 22.22 -17.05 6.53
N LYS A 218 21.99 -18.13 7.27
CA LYS A 218 21.00 -19.14 6.87
C LYS A 218 19.60 -18.61 7.12
N CYS A 219 18.89 -18.28 6.05
CA CYS A 219 17.53 -17.76 6.14
C CYS A 219 16.51 -18.88 5.91
N SER A 220 15.49 -18.93 6.76
CA SER A 220 14.29 -19.72 6.54
C SER A 220 13.03 -18.87 6.68
N VAL A 221 11.94 -19.35 6.10
CA VAL A 221 10.60 -18.77 6.22
C VAL A 221 9.70 -19.80 6.90
N LEU A 222 8.99 -19.37 7.94
CA LEU A 222 7.92 -20.15 8.54
C LEU A 222 6.58 -19.53 8.13
N ASP A 223 5.73 -20.29 7.47
CA ASP A 223 4.36 -19.87 7.15
C ASP A 223 3.42 -21.09 7.03
N LEU A 224 2.12 -20.83 6.86
CA LEU A 224 1.10 -21.86 6.70
C LEU A 224 1.36 -22.69 5.44
N SER A 225 1.00 -23.98 5.49
CA SER A 225 1.28 -24.95 4.41
C SER A 225 0.80 -24.51 3.02
N HIS A 226 -0.34 -23.83 2.95
CA HIS A 226 -0.91 -23.37 1.68
C HIS A 226 -0.18 -22.15 1.09
N ILE A 227 0.52 -21.37 1.92
CA ILE A 227 1.38 -20.27 1.50
C ILE A 227 2.73 -20.82 1.02
N ILE A 228 3.35 -21.71 1.82
CA ILE A 228 4.62 -22.35 1.48
C ILE A 228 4.52 -23.16 0.18
N ALA A 229 3.36 -23.75 -0.12
CA ALA A 229 3.13 -24.43 -1.40
C ALA A 229 3.28 -23.51 -2.64
N LYS A 230 3.16 -22.19 -2.47
CA LYS A 230 3.32 -21.16 -3.51
C LYS A 230 4.70 -20.51 -3.51
N ALA A 231 5.58 -20.89 -2.57
CA ALA A 231 6.90 -20.30 -2.43
C ALA A 231 7.78 -20.56 -3.67
N PRO A 232 8.65 -19.60 -4.04
CA PRO A 232 9.58 -19.79 -5.16
C PRO A 232 10.59 -20.89 -4.87
N SER A 233 10.85 -21.76 -5.86
CA SER A 233 11.72 -22.94 -5.72
C SER A 233 13.21 -22.69 -6.00
N SER A 234 13.56 -21.52 -6.52
CA SER A 234 14.92 -21.18 -6.98
C SER A 234 15.57 -20.10 -6.10
N THR A 235 15.57 -20.31 -4.78
CA THR A 235 16.13 -19.37 -3.80
C THR A 235 17.15 -20.05 -2.89
N HIS A 236 17.91 -19.24 -2.15
CA HIS A 236 18.81 -19.71 -1.08
C HIS A 236 18.11 -19.80 0.28
N VAL A 237 16.78 -19.67 0.30
CA VAL A 237 15.95 -19.63 1.51
C VAL A 237 15.26 -20.97 1.70
N GLU A 238 15.26 -21.48 2.92
CA GLU A 238 14.51 -22.68 3.30
C GLU A 238 13.06 -22.31 3.65
N TYR A 239 12.09 -23.03 3.10
CA TYR A 239 10.67 -22.79 3.38
C TYR A 239 10.10 -23.90 4.25
N VAL A 240 9.56 -23.52 5.41
CA VAL A 240 9.06 -24.43 6.44
C VAL A 240 7.56 -24.18 6.62
N ALA A 241 6.76 -25.20 6.32
CA ALA A 241 5.33 -25.17 6.60
C ALA A 241 5.07 -25.45 8.09
N GLY A 242 4.28 -24.59 8.75
CA GLY A 242 3.92 -24.78 10.15
C GLY A 242 3.00 -23.70 10.70
N ASP A 243 2.65 -23.85 11.98
CA ASP A 243 1.91 -22.86 12.76
C ASP A 243 2.85 -22.25 13.82
N MET A 244 3.05 -20.94 13.76
CA MET A 244 3.89 -20.22 14.71
C MET A 244 3.38 -20.26 16.16
N PHE A 245 2.07 -20.50 16.35
CA PHE A 245 1.49 -20.66 17.68
C PHE A 245 1.78 -22.03 18.29
N GLU A 246 2.14 -23.03 17.47
CA GLU A 246 2.56 -24.35 17.93
C GLU A 246 4.08 -24.43 18.11
N SER A 247 4.84 -24.08 17.07
CA SER A 247 6.29 -24.11 17.12
C SER A 247 6.95 -23.22 16.08
N ILE A 248 8.10 -22.65 16.45
CA ILE A 248 8.96 -21.89 15.54
C ILE A 248 10.30 -22.64 15.40
N PRO A 249 10.81 -22.84 14.17
CA PRO A 249 12.12 -23.45 13.95
C PRO A 249 13.24 -22.74 14.72
N ALA A 250 14.19 -23.51 15.23
CA ALA A 250 15.33 -22.95 15.96
C ALA A 250 16.22 -22.12 15.02
N ALA A 251 16.48 -20.87 15.39
CA ALA A 251 17.37 -19.95 14.69
C ALA A 251 18.03 -19.00 15.70
N ASN A 252 19.08 -18.28 15.29
CA ASN A 252 19.72 -17.28 16.15
C ASN A 252 18.91 -15.99 16.27
N ALA A 253 18.10 -15.70 15.26
CA ALA A 253 17.19 -14.57 15.25
C ALA A 253 15.83 -14.95 14.66
N ILE A 254 14.78 -14.28 15.13
CA ILE A 254 13.42 -14.36 14.60
C ILE A 254 13.10 -12.98 14.02
N PHE A 255 12.60 -12.95 12.79
CA PHE A 255 12.11 -11.74 12.14
C PHE A 255 10.59 -11.75 12.08
N LEU A 256 9.95 -10.64 12.49
CA LEU A 256 8.50 -10.45 12.52
C LEU A 256 8.18 -9.10 11.88
N LYS A 257 7.72 -9.09 10.62
CA LYS A 257 7.42 -7.84 9.90
C LYS A 257 5.97 -7.39 10.10
N ILE A 258 5.03 -8.26 9.76
CA ILE A 258 3.57 -8.06 9.80
C ILE A 258 2.97 -9.46 9.99
N VAL A 259 3.01 -9.97 11.22
CA VAL A 259 2.49 -11.29 11.62
C VAL A 259 1.17 -11.20 12.36
#